data_AF-A0AA38VS69-F1
#
_entry.id   AF-A0AA38VS69-F1
#
_cell.length_a   1.000
_cell.length_b   1.000
_cell.length_c   1.000
_cell.angle_alpha   90.00
_cell.angle_beta   90.00
_cell.angle_gamma   90.00
#
_symmetry.space_group_name_H-M   'P 1'
#
loop_
_entity.id
_entity.type
_entity.pdbx_description
1 polymer ?
#
loop_
_entity_poly.entity_id
_entity_poly.type
_entity_poly.pdbx_seq_one_letter_code
_entity_poly.pdbx_strand_id
1 'polypeptide(L)'
;MGGLYLGPNQGVDGWDMTQETLALYKAKNGGIAPKPPKFPTAAEVRSEAAPRIARIFQDYNNLSSMVNGYEDILRRRWSKKPEPKRQELLLAACPPNMARAHRPDVSALKRRRTAEPETGAGREPFMWPFINLEDLCQSRPVLLMLNARGCHPSDAFALPDQHHNEFGLMTLSIEQPQYLEGLGMAFVGQRTPDTYGRLFTLDEQHLTATARHIPPGTGLYIMEIQEQVYSFLVHLAQAILHDIPTDPDKLLTCPVAPEPTSLSAGTQGAGVSFLSNTEFEAP
;
A
#
# COMPACT_ATOMS: atom_id res chain seq x y z
N MET A 1 5.84 13.56 19.78
CA MET A 1 4.38 13.74 19.63
C MET A 1 4.11 15.21 19.39
N GLY A 2 3.47 15.54 18.29
CA GLY A 2 3.25 16.92 17.85
C GLY A 2 2.92 16.91 16.37
N GLY A 3 1.77 16.34 16.03
CA GLY A 3 1.21 16.51 14.69
C GLY A 3 0.91 17.99 14.50
N LEU A 4 1.36 18.58 13.40
CA LEU A 4 0.93 19.90 12.95
C LEU A 4 -0.56 19.79 12.59
N TYR A 5 -1.41 19.93 13.60
CA TYR A 5 -2.84 20.10 13.43
C TYR A 5 -3.06 21.57 13.05
N LEU A 6 -3.25 21.82 11.76
CA LEU A 6 -3.76 23.10 11.28
C LEU A 6 -5.25 23.12 11.57
N GLY A 7 -5.63 23.63 12.74
CA GLY A 7 -7.03 23.89 13.07
C GLY A 7 -7.63 24.97 12.17
N PRO A 8 -8.97 25.00 12.00
CA PRO A 8 -9.64 25.94 11.12
C PRO A 8 -9.57 27.34 11.74
N ASN A 9 -8.77 28.23 11.14
CA ASN A 9 -8.86 29.65 11.42
C ASN A 9 -9.99 30.24 10.57
N GLN A 10 -10.88 30.98 11.22
CA GLN A 10 -12.03 31.64 10.62
C GLN A 10 -11.56 32.67 9.58
N GLY A 11 -11.62 32.26 8.32
CA GLY A 11 -11.30 33.08 7.16
C GLY A 11 -11.69 32.28 5.93
N VAL A 12 -12.75 32.71 5.27
CA VAL A 12 -13.11 32.23 3.94
C VAL A 12 -11.89 32.46 3.05
N ASP A 13 -11.41 31.40 2.38
CA ASP A 13 -10.13 31.24 1.67
C ASP A 13 -9.01 30.56 2.50
N GLY A 14 -9.26 29.30 2.85
CA GLY A 14 -8.48 28.44 3.76
C GLY A 14 -7.14 27.91 3.25
N TRP A 15 -6.20 28.80 2.91
CA TRP A 15 -4.78 28.43 2.85
C TRP A 15 -3.87 29.59 3.25
N ASP A 16 -3.67 29.76 4.56
CA ASP A 16 -2.74 30.76 5.09
C ASP A 16 -1.62 30.05 5.87
N MET A 17 -0.49 29.80 5.19
CA MET A 17 0.70 29.24 5.81
C MET A 17 1.48 30.36 6.48
N THR A 18 1.88 30.18 7.74
CA THR A 18 2.75 31.16 8.42
C THR A 18 4.05 31.32 7.64
N GLN A 19 4.64 32.52 7.69
CA GLN A 19 5.92 32.80 7.01
C GLN A 19 7.03 31.84 7.43
N GLU A 20 7.01 31.36 8.68
CA GLU A 20 7.93 30.32 9.18
C GLU A 20 7.71 28.97 8.52
N THR A 21 6.45 28.49 8.41
CA THR A 21 6.14 27.25 7.67
C THR A 21 6.49 27.35 6.18
N LEU A 22 6.29 28.53 5.58
CA LEU A 22 6.63 28.76 4.18
C LEU A 22 8.14 28.78 3.96
N ALA A 23 8.91 29.37 4.88
CA ALA A 23 10.36 29.37 4.84
C ALA A 23 10.94 27.95 5.00
N LEU A 24 10.41 27.16 5.94
CA LEU A 24 10.81 25.75 6.12
C LEU A 24 10.49 24.89 4.89
N TYR A 25 9.32 25.08 4.29
CA TYR A 25 8.93 24.39 3.06
C TYR A 25 9.87 24.74 1.89
N LYS A 26 10.12 26.04 1.68
CA LYS A 26 11.01 26.53 0.62
C LYS A 26 12.44 26.02 0.81
N ALA A 27 12.96 26.06 2.04
CA ALA A 27 14.30 25.56 2.36
C ALA A 27 14.46 24.07 2.04
N LYS A 28 13.41 23.26 2.25
CA LYS A 28 13.41 21.83 1.92
C LYS A 28 13.19 21.51 0.44
N ASN A 29 12.59 22.42 -0.33
CA ASN A 29 12.21 22.20 -1.73
C ASN A 29 12.96 23.11 -2.71
N GLY A 30 14.20 23.49 -2.40
CA GLY A 30 15.05 24.26 -3.33
C GLY A 30 14.47 25.64 -3.68
N GLY A 31 13.76 26.28 -2.76
CA GLY A 31 13.15 27.59 -2.95
C GLY A 31 11.75 27.57 -3.57
N ILE A 32 11.22 26.39 -3.96
CA ILE A 32 9.89 26.27 -4.57
C ILE A 32 8.80 26.53 -3.53
N ALA A 33 7.86 27.42 -3.86
CA ALA A 33 6.67 27.67 -3.04
C ALA A 33 5.72 26.46 -3.07
N PRO A 34 4.96 26.19 -2.00
CA PRO A 34 3.95 25.14 -2.02
C PRO A 34 2.88 25.49 -3.06
N LYS A 35 2.44 24.48 -3.80
CA LYS A 35 1.23 24.63 -4.63
C LYS A 35 0.03 24.78 -3.69
N PRO A 36 -0.95 25.65 -4.02
CA PRO A 36 -2.17 25.74 -3.24
C PRO A 36 -2.86 24.36 -3.21
N PRO A 37 -3.46 23.98 -2.07
CA PRO A 37 -4.14 22.70 -1.94
C PRO A 37 -5.27 22.62 -2.96
N LYS A 38 -5.33 21.50 -3.68
CA LYS A 38 -6.50 21.18 -4.50
C LYS A 38 -7.58 20.64 -3.57
N PHE A 39 -8.77 21.19 -3.65
CA PHE A 39 -9.95 20.70 -2.96
C PHE A 39 -10.80 19.92 -3.97
N PRO A 40 -10.71 18.58 -4.01
CA PRO A 40 -11.52 17.79 -4.91
C PRO A 40 -12.97 17.84 -4.47
N THR A 41 -13.89 17.77 -5.42
CA THR A 41 -15.29 17.51 -5.14
C THR A 41 -15.48 16.04 -4.78
N ALA A 42 -16.57 15.73 -4.07
CA ALA A 42 -16.95 14.34 -3.80
C ALA A 42 -17.15 13.50 -5.07
N ALA A 43 -17.53 14.14 -6.19
CA ALA A 43 -17.68 13.49 -7.48
C ALA A 43 -16.33 13.08 -8.08
N GLU A 44 -15.31 13.95 -8.02
CA GLU A 44 -13.95 13.64 -8.46
C GLU A 44 -13.34 12.51 -7.65
N VAL A 45 -13.49 12.54 -6.32
CA VAL A 45 -13.02 11.45 -5.44
C VAL A 45 -13.67 10.12 -5.83
N ARG A 46 -15.00 10.08 -6.05
CA ARG A 46 -15.68 8.86 -6.49
C ARG A 46 -15.21 8.39 -7.86
N SER A 47 -14.99 9.32 -8.78
CA SER A 47 -14.51 9.01 -10.13
C SER A 47 -13.09 8.42 -10.10
N GLU A 48 -12.23 8.87 -9.20
CA GLU A 48 -10.89 8.29 -9.02
C GLU A 48 -10.96 6.94 -8.30
N ALA A 49 -11.78 6.82 -7.26
CA ALA A 49 -11.89 5.62 -6.44
C ALA A 49 -12.47 4.43 -7.20
N ALA A 50 -13.53 4.63 -7.99
CA ALA A 50 -14.28 3.56 -8.65
C ALA A 50 -13.41 2.57 -9.47
N PRO A 51 -12.53 3.01 -10.40
CA PRO A 51 -11.70 2.08 -11.16
C PRO A 51 -10.68 1.35 -10.27
N ARG A 52 -10.16 2.00 -9.22
CA ARG A 52 -9.22 1.36 -8.28
C ARG A 52 -9.91 0.27 -7.48
N ILE A 53 -11.11 0.54 -6.96
CA ILE A 53 -11.92 -0.44 -6.23
C ILE A 53 -12.15 -1.67 -7.11
N ALA A 54 -12.56 -1.48 -8.36
CA ALA A 54 -12.77 -2.58 -9.30
C ALA A 54 -11.50 -3.44 -9.47
N ARG A 55 -10.34 -2.81 -9.70
CA ARG A 55 -9.05 -3.51 -9.86
C ARG A 55 -8.59 -4.20 -8.58
N ILE A 56 -8.70 -3.55 -7.42
CA ILE A 56 -8.36 -4.14 -6.12
C ILE A 56 -9.13 -5.43 -5.90
N PHE A 57 -10.46 -5.43 -6.09
CA PHE A 57 -11.27 -6.61 -5.84
C PHE A 57 -11.07 -7.69 -6.91
N GLN A 58 -10.85 -7.31 -8.16
CA GLN A 58 -10.48 -8.25 -9.22
C GLN A 58 -9.17 -8.98 -8.88
N ASP A 59 -8.11 -8.23 -8.58
CA ASP A 59 -6.81 -8.79 -8.28
C ASP A 59 -6.78 -9.53 -6.93
N TYR A 60 -7.52 -9.06 -5.93
CA TYR A 60 -7.73 -9.77 -4.67
C TYR A 60 -8.38 -11.14 -4.92
N ASN A 61 -9.47 -11.20 -5.69
CA ASN A 61 -10.15 -12.47 -5.98
C ASN A 61 -9.24 -13.44 -6.75
N ASN A 62 -8.49 -12.92 -7.72
CA ASN A 62 -7.51 -13.71 -8.48
C ASN A 62 -6.41 -14.26 -7.56
N LEU A 63 -5.81 -13.40 -6.75
CA LEU A 63 -4.75 -13.78 -5.82
C LEU A 63 -5.25 -14.78 -4.78
N SER A 64 -6.41 -14.52 -4.17
CA SER A 64 -7.05 -15.41 -3.20
C SER A 64 -7.30 -16.79 -3.80
N SER A 65 -7.83 -16.87 -5.02
CA SER A 65 -8.04 -18.14 -5.72
C SER A 65 -6.73 -18.89 -5.98
N MET A 66 -5.69 -18.19 -6.46
CA MET A 66 -4.38 -18.79 -6.70
C MET A 66 -3.69 -19.27 -5.41
N VAL A 67 -3.76 -18.49 -4.34
CA VAL A 67 -3.17 -18.85 -3.05
C VAL A 67 -3.93 -20.02 -2.45
N ASN A 68 -5.26 -19.96 -2.35
CA ASN A 68 -6.03 -21.05 -1.75
C ASN A 68 -5.96 -22.36 -2.55
N GLY A 69 -5.88 -22.28 -3.88
CA GLY A 69 -5.77 -23.47 -4.74
C GLY A 69 -4.35 -24.05 -4.87
N TYR A 70 -3.32 -23.20 -4.80
CA TYR A 70 -1.95 -23.57 -5.19
C TYR A 70 -0.87 -23.11 -4.21
N GLU A 71 -1.20 -22.76 -2.95
CA GLU A 71 -0.24 -22.31 -1.93
C GLU A 71 0.99 -23.23 -1.85
N ASP A 72 0.72 -24.52 -1.84
CA ASP A 72 1.72 -25.57 -1.72
C ASP A 72 2.70 -25.58 -2.90
N ILE A 73 2.18 -25.35 -4.12
CA ILE A 73 2.97 -25.27 -5.34
C ILE A 73 3.76 -23.96 -5.36
N LEU A 74 3.13 -22.83 -5.02
CA LEU A 74 3.77 -21.52 -4.88
C LEU A 74 4.96 -21.60 -3.92
N ARG A 75 4.75 -22.16 -2.72
CA ARG A 75 5.77 -22.34 -1.68
C ARG A 75 6.94 -23.16 -2.17
N ARG A 76 6.66 -24.35 -2.71
CA ARG A 76 7.71 -25.27 -3.19
C ARG A 76 8.51 -24.66 -4.34
N ARG A 77 7.84 -24.04 -5.32
CA ARG A 77 8.50 -23.47 -6.49
C ARG A 77 9.32 -22.24 -6.16
N TRP A 78 8.76 -21.31 -5.40
CA TRP A 78 9.49 -20.10 -4.99
C TRP A 78 10.72 -20.44 -4.15
N SER A 79 10.58 -21.34 -3.17
CA SER A 79 11.68 -21.75 -2.30
C SER A 79 12.84 -22.40 -3.04
N LYS A 80 12.56 -23.14 -4.13
CA LYS A 80 13.57 -23.79 -4.97
C LYS A 80 14.23 -22.86 -5.99
N LYS A 81 13.66 -21.67 -6.27
CA LYS A 81 14.25 -20.76 -7.24
C LYS A 81 15.55 -20.15 -6.69
N PRO A 82 16.65 -20.13 -7.47
CA PRO A 82 17.85 -19.42 -7.08
C PRO A 82 17.61 -17.91 -7.13
N GLU A 83 18.37 -17.16 -6.35
CA GLU A 83 18.26 -15.71 -6.21
C GLU A 83 18.22 -14.95 -7.55
N PRO A 84 19.13 -15.19 -8.53
CA PRO A 84 19.07 -14.49 -9.81
C PRO A 84 17.72 -14.66 -10.54
N LYS A 85 17.11 -15.84 -10.44
CA LYS A 85 15.80 -16.11 -11.05
C LYS A 85 14.67 -15.44 -10.27
N ARG A 86 14.79 -15.31 -8.95
CA ARG A 86 13.83 -14.53 -8.14
C ARG A 86 13.88 -13.07 -8.53
N GLN A 87 15.07 -12.49 -8.66
CA GLN A 87 15.24 -11.11 -9.10
C GLN A 87 14.62 -10.88 -10.47
N GLU A 88 14.88 -11.77 -11.43
CA GLU A 88 14.29 -11.71 -12.77
C GLU A 88 12.75 -11.70 -12.72
N LEU A 89 12.13 -12.60 -11.94
CA LEU A 89 10.68 -12.67 -11.80
C LEU A 89 10.09 -11.45 -11.08
N LEU A 90 10.76 -10.95 -10.03
CA LEU A 90 10.32 -9.77 -9.30
C LEU A 90 10.32 -8.52 -10.19
N LEU A 91 11.39 -8.34 -10.98
CA LEU A 91 11.51 -7.24 -11.93
C LEU A 91 10.51 -7.34 -13.08
N ALA A 92 10.17 -8.55 -13.52
CA ALA A 92 9.17 -8.77 -14.56
C ALA A 92 7.72 -8.56 -14.07
N ALA A 93 7.44 -8.87 -12.80
CA ALA A 93 6.09 -8.77 -12.22
C ALA A 93 5.75 -7.37 -11.65
N CYS A 94 6.77 -6.63 -11.21
CA CYS A 94 6.59 -5.30 -10.65
C CYS A 94 6.45 -4.25 -11.77
N PRO A 95 5.66 -3.17 -11.56
CA PRO A 95 5.72 -1.99 -12.43
C PRO A 95 7.14 -1.45 -12.61
N PRO A 96 7.37 -0.63 -13.64
CA PRO A 96 8.68 -0.06 -13.91
C PRO A 96 9.24 0.66 -12.67
N ASN A 97 10.54 0.50 -12.46
CA ASN A 97 11.32 1.14 -11.39
C ASN A 97 11.15 0.53 -9.98
N MET A 98 10.99 -0.81 -9.86
CA MET A 98 11.17 -1.50 -8.58
C MET A 98 12.47 -1.05 -7.91
N ALA A 99 12.38 -0.64 -6.64
CA ALA A 99 13.55 -0.18 -5.92
C ALA A 99 14.51 -1.34 -5.65
N ARG A 100 15.81 -1.10 -5.80
CA ARG A 100 16.83 -2.16 -5.68
C ARG A 100 17.20 -2.50 -4.24
N ALA A 101 17.15 -1.52 -3.34
CA ALA A 101 17.69 -1.63 -1.99
C ALA A 101 16.59 -1.53 -0.94
N HIS A 102 16.87 -2.07 0.25
CA HIS A 102 16.09 -1.89 1.45
C HIS A 102 15.93 -0.40 1.78
N ARG A 103 14.79 -0.03 2.36
CA ARG A 103 14.42 1.37 2.69
C ARG A 103 14.67 2.35 1.54
N PRO A 104 14.00 2.14 0.40
CA PRO A 104 14.19 3.00 -0.77
C PRO A 104 13.72 4.43 -0.54
N ASP A 105 12.78 4.63 0.39
CA ASP A 105 12.33 5.91 0.95
C ASP A 105 13.48 6.73 1.56
N VAL A 106 14.32 6.10 2.40
CA VAL A 106 15.46 6.75 3.05
C VAL A 106 16.54 7.08 2.02
N SER A 107 16.81 6.15 1.11
CA SER A 107 17.78 6.35 0.03
C SER A 107 17.35 7.48 -0.91
N ALA A 108 16.07 7.55 -1.27
CA ALA A 108 15.50 8.63 -2.07
C ALA A 108 15.59 9.98 -1.35
N LEU A 109 15.29 10.03 -0.05
CA LEU A 109 15.41 11.26 0.75
C LEU A 109 16.86 11.75 0.83
N LYS A 110 17.83 10.85 1.05
CA LYS A 110 19.25 11.20 1.08
C LYS A 110 19.70 11.82 -0.25
N ARG A 111 19.36 11.17 -1.37
CA ARG A 111 19.68 11.69 -2.72
C ARG A 111 19.11 13.08 -2.95
N ARG A 112 17.85 13.31 -2.55
CA ARG A 112 17.19 14.62 -2.67
C ARG A 112 17.91 15.73 -1.88
N ARG A 113 18.58 15.39 -0.78
CA ARG A 113 19.35 16.35 0.04
C ARG A 113 20.74 16.63 -0.52
N THR A 114 21.32 15.70 -1.27
CA THR A 114 22.72 15.77 -1.74
C THR A 114 22.84 16.13 -3.22
N ALA A 115 21.79 15.98 -4.02
CA ALA A 115 21.78 16.28 -5.45
C ALA A 115 21.00 17.57 -5.77
N GLU A 116 21.38 18.27 -6.83
CA GLU A 116 20.53 19.24 -7.52
C GLU A 116 19.19 18.59 -7.90
N PRO A 117 18.09 19.35 -8.05
CA PRO A 117 16.74 18.80 -8.23
C PRO A 117 16.64 18.01 -9.54
N GLU A 118 17.01 16.73 -9.49
CA GLU A 118 16.69 15.81 -10.57
C GLU A 118 15.18 15.62 -10.57
N THR A 119 14.58 16.06 -11.67
CA THR A 119 13.30 15.59 -12.17
C THR A 119 13.35 14.08 -12.33
N GLY A 120 13.00 13.29 -11.31
CA GLY A 120 12.95 11.84 -11.51
C GLY A 120 12.84 10.91 -10.32
N ALA A 121 13.07 11.35 -9.08
CA ALA A 121 12.69 10.52 -7.93
C ALA A 121 11.17 10.56 -7.79
N GLY A 122 10.48 9.64 -8.45
CA GLY A 122 9.03 9.50 -8.34
C GLY A 122 8.59 9.18 -6.91
N ARG A 123 7.28 9.24 -6.66
CA ARG A 123 6.69 9.06 -5.32
C ARG A 123 6.72 7.60 -4.84
N GLU A 124 6.98 6.66 -5.73
CA GLU A 124 6.87 5.22 -5.52
C GLU A 124 7.72 4.68 -4.36
N PRO A 125 9.00 5.07 -4.19
CA PRO A 125 9.81 4.65 -3.04
C PRO A 125 9.22 5.02 -1.68
N PHE A 126 8.37 6.06 -1.65
CA PHE A 126 7.70 6.53 -0.45
C PHE A 126 6.28 5.98 -0.31
N MET A 127 5.64 5.54 -1.40
CA MET A 127 4.29 4.98 -1.37
C MET A 127 4.29 3.49 -0.97
N TRP A 128 5.25 2.71 -1.47
CA TRP A 128 5.36 1.27 -1.18
C TRP A 128 6.83 0.84 -0.95
N PRO A 129 7.49 1.36 0.10
CA PRO A 129 8.91 1.09 0.37
C PRO A 129 9.23 -0.39 0.57
N PHE A 130 8.24 -1.20 0.94
CA PHE A 130 8.34 -2.64 1.17
C PHE A 130 8.37 -3.46 -0.14
N ILE A 131 8.09 -2.86 -1.29
CA ILE A 131 8.28 -3.49 -2.60
C ILE A 131 9.68 -3.11 -3.11
N ASN A 132 10.69 -3.87 -2.68
CA ASN A 132 12.07 -3.70 -3.12
C ASN A 132 12.76 -5.05 -3.36
N LEU A 133 13.79 -5.03 -4.20
CA LEU A 133 14.48 -6.23 -4.67
C LEU A 133 15.28 -6.92 -3.57
N GLU A 134 15.98 -6.16 -2.73
CA GLU A 134 16.82 -6.68 -1.64
C GLU A 134 16.01 -7.55 -0.66
N ASP A 135 14.86 -7.04 -0.20
CA ASP A 135 14.01 -7.76 0.75
C ASP A 135 13.24 -8.89 0.08
N LEU A 136 12.62 -8.63 -1.08
CA LEU A 136 11.74 -9.61 -1.74
C LEU A 136 12.51 -10.72 -2.45
N CYS A 137 13.79 -10.55 -2.74
CA CYS A 137 14.62 -11.63 -3.28
C CYS A 137 14.90 -12.73 -2.23
N GLN A 138 14.74 -12.42 -0.94
CA GLN A 138 14.70 -13.44 0.10
C GLN A 138 13.46 -14.34 -0.11
N SER A 139 13.61 -15.65 0.12
CA SER A 139 12.52 -16.60 -0.15
C SER A 139 11.28 -16.33 0.71
N ARG A 140 11.49 -16.05 2.01
CA ARG A 140 10.43 -15.99 3.01
C ARG A 140 9.49 -14.78 2.85
N PRO A 141 9.96 -13.52 2.65
CA PRO A 141 9.08 -12.35 2.56
C PRO A 141 7.99 -12.44 1.49
N VAL A 142 8.33 -12.87 0.27
CA VAL A 142 7.35 -13.05 -0.82
C VAL A 142 6.26 -14.06 -0.45
N LEU A 143 6.63 -15.18 0.18
CA LEU A 143 5.66 -16.21 0.58
C LEU A 143 4.72 -15.71 1.68
N LEU A 144 5.24 -14.95 2.63
CA LEU A 144 4.41 -14.33 3.67
C LEU A 144 3.46 -13.30 3.08
N MET A 145 3.94 -12.48 2.15
CA MET A 145 3.14 -11.45 1.49
C MET A 145 2.02 -12.07 0.62
N LEU A 146 2.33 -13.12 -0.14
CA LEU A 146 1.34 -13.89 -0.91
C LEU A 146 0.27 -14.51 -0.01
N ASN A 147 0.68 -15.23 1.04
CA ASN A 147 -0.26 -15.87 1.97
C ASN A 147 -1.14 -14.83 2.66
N ALA A 148 -0.55 -13.78 3.24
CA ALA A 148 -1.30 -12.75 3.96
C ALA A 148 -2.34 -12.07 3.05
N ARG A 149 -1.95 -11.67 1.82
CA ARG A 149 -2.84 -10.95 0.89
C ARG A 149 -3.84 -11.86 0.19
N GLY A 150 -3.56 -13.15 0.05
CA GLY A 150 -4.49 -14.13 -0.52
C GLY A 150 -5.53 -14.62 0.48
N CYS A 151 -5.14 -14.81 1.75
CA CYS A 151 -6.00 -15.43 2.76
C CYS A 151 -6.81 -14.44 3.61
N HIS A 152 -6.49 -13.15 3.59
CA HIS A 152 -7.19 -12.13 4.36
C HIS A 152 -7.90 -11.12 3.45
N PRO A 153 -9.08 -10.60 3.85
CA PRO A 153 -9.82 -9.65 3.05
C PRO A 153 -9.07 -8.32 2.88
N SER A 154 -9.35 -7.60 1.80
CA SER A 154 -8.68 -6.34 1.45
C SER A 154 -8.77 -5.27 2.54
N ASP A 155 -9.86 -5.24 3.31
CA ASP A 155 -10.06 -4.28 4.39
C ASP A 155 -9.07 -4.42 5.55
N ALA A 156 -8.54 -5.63 5.77
CA ALA A 156 -7.56 -5.89 6.81
C ALA A 156 -6.25 -5.11 6.60
N PHE A 157 -5.98 -4.67 5.37
CA PHE A 157 -4.74 -4.00 5.00
C PHE A 157 -4.89 -2.49 4.82
N ALA A 158 -6.08 -1.91 4.93
CA ALA A 158 -6.29 -0.49 4.66
C ALA A 158 -5.41 0.42 5.55
N LEU A 159 -5.42 0.20 6.87
CA LEU A 159 -4.61 0.98 7.81
C LEU A 159 -3.11 0.63 7.74
N PRO A 160 -2.70 -0.66 7.72
CA PRO A 160 -1.30 -1.01 7.50
C PRO A 160 -0.71 -0.36 6.24
N ASP A 161 -1.44 -0.35 5.13
CA ASP A 161 -0.97 0.25 3.87
C ASP A 161 -0.78 1.76 3.99
N GLN A 162 -1.66 2.45 4.72
CA GLN A 162 -1.48 3.86 5.05
C GLN A 162 -0.16 4.10 5.81
N HIS A 163 0.16 3.29 6.82
CA HIS A 163 1.37 3.51 7.63
C HIS A 163 2.66 3.46 6.81
N HIS A 164 2.69 2.72 5.70
CA HIS A 164 3.89 2.62 4.87
C HIS A 164 4.24 3.92 4.13
N ASN A 165 3.26 4.80 3.87
CA ASN A 165 3.50 6.08 3.21
C ASN A 165 3.67 7.27 4.17
N GLU A 166 3.50 7.04 5.47
CA GLU A 166 3.59 8.06 6.51
C GLU A 166 4.95 8.77 6.52
N PHE A 167 6.04 8.02 6.30
CA PHE A 167 7.37 8.61 6.15
C PHE A 167 7.44 9.61 4.98
N GLY A 168 6.87 9.24 3.82
CA GLY A 168 6.78 10.12 2.66
C GLY A 168 5.99 11.40 2.93
N LEU A 169 4.89 11.28 3.68
CA LEU A 169 4.06 12.42 4.12
C LEU A 169 4.84 13.34 5.06
N MET A 170 5.48 12.78 6.09
CA MET A 170 6.25 13.53 7.09
C MET A 170 7.44 14.27 6.47
N THR A 171 8.07 13.68 5.45
CA THR A 171 9.21 14.30 4.76
C THR A 171 8.81 15.21 3.60
N LEU A 172 7.51 15.34 3.31
CA LEU A 172 6.98 16.06 2.15
C LEU A 172 7.59 15.54 0.83
N SER A 173 7.83 14.22 0.78
CA SER A 173 8.32 13.53 -0.41
C SER A 173 7.19 13.02 -1.29
N ILE A 174 5.98 12.90 -0.73
CA ILE A 174 4.74 12.73 -1.49
C ILE A 174 3.83 13.92 -1.20
N GLU A 175 2.91 14.21 -2.13
CA GLU A 175 1.95 15.28 -1.96
C GLU A 175 1.07 15.03 -0.72
N GLN A 176 0.60 16.10 -0.09
CA GLN A 176 -0.32 15.94 1.04
C GLN A 176 -1.67 15.43 0.49
N PRO A 177 -2.33 14.48 1.18
CA PRO A 177 -3.62 13.98 0.78
C PRO A 177 -4.61 15.13 0.66
N GLN A 178 -5.41 15.10 -0.39
CA GLN A 178 -6.40 16.14 -0.63
C GLN A 178 -7.44 16.17 0.50
N TYR A 179 -7.68 17.36 1.04
CA TYR A 179 -8.66 17.56 2.10
C TYR A 179 -10.05 17.77 1.51
N LEU A 180 -11.04 17.07 2.09
CA LEU A 180 -12.44 17.22 1.72
C LEU A 180 -13.26 17.32 3.00
N GLU A 181 -13.76 18.52 3.28
CA GLU A 181 -14.41 18.86 4.54
C GLU A 181 -15.72 18.07 4.74
N GLY A 182 -15.96 17.65 5.98
CA GLY A 182 -17.21 17.01 6.39
C GLY A 182 -17.47 15.63 5.80
N LEU A 183 -16.50 15.03 5.10
CA LEU A 183 -16.62 13.70 4.49
C LEU A 183 -15.57 12.74 5.03
N GLY A 184 -16.00 11.50 5.26
CA GLY A 184 -15.16 10.35 5.56
C GLY A 184 -15.27 9.30 4.46
N MET A 185 -14.31 8.39 4.41
CA MET A 185 -14.28 7.24 3.51
C MET A 185 -14.19 5.94 4.31
N ALA A 186 -15.02 4.96 3.95
CA ALA A 186 -15.17 3.70 4.70
C ALA A 186 -14.29 2.59 4.12
N PHE A 187 -13.50 1.93 4.96
CA PHE A 187 -12.64 0.80 4.57
C PHE A 187 -12.82 -0.38 5.52
N VAL A 188 -12.65 -0.14 6.83
CA VAL A 188 -12.69 -1.20 7.84
C VAL A 188 -14.06 -1.88 7.85
N GLY A 189 -14.06 -3.21 7.76
CA GLY A 189 -15.27 -4.03 7.71
C GLY A 189 -16.01 -4.00 6.37
N GLN A 190 -15.54 -3.24 5.38
CA GLN A 190 -16.16 -3.15 4.06
C GLN A 190 -15.50 -4.19 3.14
N ARG A 191 -16.25 -5.21 2.72
CA ARG A 191 -15.67 -6.36 1.98
C ARG A 191 -16.22 -6.55 0.58
N THR A 192 -16.94 -5.55 0.08
CA THR A 192 -17.50 -5.57 -1.28
C THR A 192 -17.11 -4.32 -2.03
N PRO A 193 -17.00 -4.38 -3.37
CA PRO A 193 -16.76 -3.20 -4.19
C PRO A 193 -17.75 -2.04 -3.93
N ASP A 194 -19.01 -2.36 -3.62
CA ASP A 194 -20.05 -1.34 -3.41
C ASP A 194 -19.91 -0.57 -2.08
N THR A 195 -19.22 -1.16 -1.11
CA THR A 195 -19.10 -0.62 0.26
C THR A 195 -17.70 -0.09 0.55
N TYR A 196 -16.69 -0.71 -0.04
CA TYR A 196 -15.30 -0.34 0.13
C TYR A 196 -14.99 1.00 -0.53
N GLY A 197 -14.37 1.91 0.22
CA GLY A 197 -14.06 3.24 -0.29
C GLY A 197 -15.26 4.17 -0.39
N ARG A 198 -16.42 3.80 0.16
CA ARG A 198 -17.62 4.63 0.06
C ARG A 198 -17.48 5.90 0.89
N LEU A 199 -17.84 7.03 0.28
CA LEU A 199 -17.93 8.32 0.96
C LEU A 199 -19.19 8.39 1.84
N PHE A 200 -19.07 9.01 3.01
CA PHE A 200 -20.17 9.32 3.91
C PHE A 200 -19.95 10.68 4.58
N THR A 201 -21.05 11.32 4.99
CA THR A 201 -21.01 12.58 5.73
C THR A 201 -20.63 12.32 7.17
N LEU A 202 -19.67 13.09 7.68
CA LEU A 202 -19.30 13.10 9.09
C LEU A 202 -20.31 13.98 9.83
N ASP A 203 -21.16 13.36 10.65
CA ASP A 203 -21.95 14.07 11.65
C ASP A 203 -21.32 13.92 13.06
N GLU A 204 -21.82 14.66 14.04
CA GLU A 204 -21.31 14.63 15.43
C GLU A 204 -21.33 13.22 16.06
N GLN A 205 -22.27 12.36 15.63
CA GLN A 205 -22.36 10.97 16.11
C GLN A 205 -21.27 10.10 15.47
N HIS A 206 -20.92 10.33 14.20
CA HIS A 206 -19.81 9.66 13.54
C HIS A 206 -18.45 10.11 14.09
N LEU A 207 -18.28 11.39 14.44
CA LEU A 207 -17.05 11.89 15.04
C LEU A 207 -16.75 11.25 16.41
N THR A 208 -17.80 10.90 17.16
CA THR A 208 -17.69 10.28 18.49
C THR A 208 -17.66 8.75 18.45
N ALA A 209 -18.34 8.12 17.48
CA ALA A 209 -18.44 6.65 17.38
C ALA A 209 -17.41 6.01 16.43
N THR A 210 -16.94 6.73 15.41
CA THR A 210 -16.03 6.19 14.39
C THR A 210 -14.62 6.74 14.53
N ALA A 211 -13.85 6.20 15.47
CA ALA A 211 -12.37 6.33 15.50
C ALA A 211 -11.67 5.65 14.29
N ARG A 212 -12.40 5.40 13.19
CA ARG A 212 -11.97 4.62 12.03
C ARG A 212 -12.37 5.25 10.68
N HIS A 213 -12.86 6.49 10.68
CA HIS A 213 -13.10 7.18 9.40
C HIS A 213 -11.76 7.61 8.80
N ILE A 214 -11.57 7.35 7.51
CA ILE A 214 -10.36 7.72 6.80
C ILE A 214 -10.68 8.96 5.96
N PRO A 215 -9.90 10.06 6.05
CA PRO A 215 -10.08 11.21 5.19
C PRO A 215 -10.03 10.81 3.71
N PRO A 216 -10.89 11.34 2.83
CA PRO A 216 -10.98 10.91 1.44
C PRO A 216 -9.65 10.91 0.68
N GLY A 217 -8.82 11.95 0.82
CA GLY A 217 -7.49 11.98 0.21
C GLY A 217 -6.58 10.85 0.69
N THR A 218 -6.60 10.55 1.99
CA THR A 218 -5.84 9.42 2.55
C THR A 218 -6.38 8.10 2.03
N GLY A 219 -7.70 7.98 1.91
CA GLY A 219 -8.36 6.82 1.33
C GLY A 219 -7.91 6.52 -0.10
N LEU A 220 -7.75 7.55 -0.94
CA LEU A 220 -7.22 7.38 -2.30
C LEU A 220 -5.79 6.84 -2.31
N TYR A 221 -4.94 7.25 -1.37
CA TYR A 221 -3.59 6.70 -1.24
C TYR A 221 -3.60 5.23 -0.79
N ILE A 222 -4.49 4.86 0.13
CA ILE A 222 -4.67 3.45 0.53
C ILE A 222 -5.05 2.61 -0.70
N MET A 223 -6.03 3.07 -1.48
CA MET A 223 -6.46 2.36 -2.69
C MET A 223 -5.33 2.23 -3.71
N GLU A 224 -4.55 3.29 -3.91
CA GLU A 224 -3.40 3.26 -4.83
C GLU A 224 -2.36 2.21 -4.38
N ILE A 225 -2.02 2.18 -3.10
CA ILE A 225 -1.07 1.20 -2.57
C ILE A 225 -1.61 -0.22 -2.72
N GLN A 226 -2.88 -0.44 -2.37
CA GLN A 226 -3.51 -1.75 -2.48
C GLN A 226 -3.59 -2.26 -3.91
N GLU A 227 -4.05 -1.42 -4.83
CA GLU A 227 -4.06 -1.71 -6.27
C GLU A 227 -2.68 -2.14 -6.73
N GLN A 228 -1.66 -1.38 -6.34
CA GLN A 228 -0.30 -1.67 -6.75
C GLN A 228 0.24 -2.98 -6.16
N VAL A 229 -0.04 -3.24 -4.89
CA VAL A 229 0.36 -4.47 -4.19
C VAL A 229 -0.32 -5.69 -4.78
N TYR A 230 -1.65 -5.65 -4.96
CA TYR A 230 -2.39 -6.78 -5.49
C TYR A 230 -1.99 -7.11 -6.92
N SER A 231 -1.88 -6.08 -7.78
CA SER A 231 -1.44 -6.27 -9.16
C SER A 231 -0.05 -6.91 -9.23
N PHE A 232 0.92 -6.42 -8.44
CA PHE A 232 2.25 -7.02 -8.33
C PHE A 232 2.21 -8.50 -7.93
N LEU A 233 1.45 -8.82 -6.87
CA LEU A 233 1.36 -10.19 -6.35
C LEU A 233 0.66 -11.15 -7.32
N VAL A 234 -0.37 -10.68 -8.04
CA VAL A 234 -1.04 -11.47 -9.07
C VAL A 234 -0.06 -11.82 -10.18
N HIS A 235 0.65 -10.83 -10.74
CA HIS A 235 1.63 -11.07 -11.80
C HIS A 235 2.75 -12.00 -11.32
N LEU A 236 3.24 -11.82 -10.10
CA LEU A 236 4.28 -12.68 -9.53
C LEU A 236 3.78 -14.12 -9.34
N ALA A 237 2.59 -14.30 -8.78
CA ALA A 237 1.98 -15.62 -8.59
C ALA A 237 1.77 -16.33 -9.93
N GLN A 238 1.23 -15.62 -10.94
CA GLN A 238 1.08 -16.15 -12.30
C GLN A 238 2.42 -16.58 -12.91
N ALA A 239 3.48 -15.79 -12.73
CA ALA A 239 4.81 -16.13 -13.24
C ALA A 239 5.41 -17.37 -12.52
N ILE A 240 5.13 -17.54 -11.23
CA ILE A 240 5.53 -18.76 -10.49
C ILE A 240 4.72 -19.98 -10.96
N LEU A 241 3.44 -19.78 -11.30
CA LEU A 241 2.47 -20.78 -11.75
C LEU A 241 2.35 -20.87 -13.28
N HIS A 242 3.35 -20.43 -14.04
CA HIS A 242 3.34 -20.29 -15.51
C HIS A 242 2.83 -21.49 -16.34
N ASP A 243 2.85 -22.71 -15.81
CA ASP A 243 2.38 -23.96 -16.45
C ASP A 243 0.99 -24.42 -15.97
N ILE A 244 0.40 -23.74 -14.99
CA ILE A 244 -0.94 -24.02 -14.47
C ILE A 244 -1.91 -22.98 -15.03
N PRO A 245 -3.04 -23.39 -15.62
CA PRO A 245 -4.09 -22.45 -15.98
C PRO A 245 -4.57 -21.73 -14.72
N THR A 246 -4.26 -20.43 -14.61
CA THR A 246 -4.69 -19.57 -13.49
C THR A 246 -6.05 -18.91 -13.77
N ASP A 247 -6.70 -19.29 -14.87
CA ASP A 247 -8.02 -18.83 -15.28
C ASP A 247 -9.10 -19.43 -14.34
N PRO A 248 -9.88 -18.60 -13.62
CA PRO A 248 -10.87 -19.08 -12.66
C PRO A 248 -11.89 -20.06 -13.25
N ASP A 249 -12.22 -19.95 -14.54
CA ASP A 249 -13.16 -20.87 -15.21
C ASP A 249 -12.59 -22.27 -15.46
N LYS A 250 -11.26 -22.43 -15.40
CA LYS A 250 -10.57 -23.73 -15.57
C LYS A 250 -10.20 -24.39 -14.23
N LEU A 251 -10.31 -23.67 -13.11
CA LEU A 251 -9.96 -24.18 -11.76
C LEU A 251 -10.92 -25.26 -11.23
N LEU A 252 -12.12 -25.38 -11.80
CA LEU A 252 -13.13 -26.37 -11.41
C LEU A 252 -12.76 -27.83 -11.75
N THR A 253 -11.62 -28.09 -12.39
CA THR A 253 -11.18 -29.43 -12.82
C THR A 253 -9.99 -30.00 -12.06
N CYS A 254 -9.41 -29.27 -11.09
CA CYS A 254 -8.31 -29.81 -10.28
C CYS A 254 -8.83 -30.65 -9.10
N PRO A 255 -8.25 -31.84 -8.83
CA PRO A 255 -8.56 -32.59 -7.61
C PRO A 255 -8.13 -31.77 -6.39
N VAL A 256 -9.04 -31.63 -5.42
CA VAL A 256 -8.80 -30.98 -4.13
C VAL A 256 -7.58 -31.64 -3.47
N ALA A 257 -6.48 -30.89 -3.33
CA ALA A 257 -5.32 -31.33 -2.58
C ALA A 257 -5.65 -31.31 -1.07
N PRO A 258 -5.10 -32.23 -0.27
CA PRO A 258 -5.31 -32.25 1.19
C PRO A 258 -4.78 -30.96 1.83
N GLU A 259 -5.43 -30.53 2.92
CA GLU A 259 -5.07 -29.32 3.66
C GLU A 259 -3.55 -29.27 3.97
N PRO A 260 -2.87 -28.15 3.67
CA PRO A 260 -1.46 -28.02 3.97
C PRO A 260 -1.22 -28.03 5.48
N THR A 261 -0.11 -28.65 5.87
CA THR A 261 0.35 -28.66 7.27
C THR A 261 0.59 -27.22 7.74
N SER A 262 -0.12 -26.84 8.80
CA SER A 262 -0.05 -25.51 9.40
C SER A 262 1.40 -25.11 9.65
N LEU A 263 1.76 -23.89 9.25
CA LEU A 263 3.02 -23.27 9.67
C LEU A 263 2.93 -23.04 11.18
N SER A 264 3.35 -24.02 11.99
CA SER A 264 3.46 -23.82 13.43
C SER A 264 4.57 -22.79 13.66
N ALA A 265 4.18 -21.55 13.92
CA ALA A 265 4.98 -20.67 14.74
C ALA A 265 5.15 -21.39 16.09
N GLY A 266 6.39 -21.57 16.53
CA GLY A 266 6.63 -22.01 17.90
C GLY A 266 5.93 -21.07 18.88
N THR A 267 4.88 -21.59 19.51
CA THR A 267 4.35 -21.36 20.87
C THR A 267 5.12 -20.26 21.63
N GLN A 268 4.58 -19.11 22.09
CA GLN A 268 3.28 -18.76 22.67
C GLN A 268 3.02 -17.24 22.54
N GLY A 269 1.74 -16.83 22.51
CA GLY A 269 1.31 -15.45 22.81
C GLY A 269 0.52 -14.79 21.69
N ALA A 270 -0.77 -14.54 21.93
CA ALA A 270 -1.72 -14.00 20.97
C ALA A 270 -1.27 -12.66 20.34
N GLY A 271 -1.29 -12.62 19.02
CA GLY A 271 -1.09 -11.40 18.23
C GLY A 271 -0.99 -11.78 16.75
N VAL A 272 -1.86 -11.19 15.92
CA VAL A 272 -1.71 -11.18 14.46
C VAL A 272 -0.26 -10.81 14.14
N SER A 273 0.50 -11.76 13.60
CA SER A 273 1.88 -11.53 13.19
C SER A 273 1.87 -10.68 11.92
N PHE A 274 1.80 -9.37 12.11
CA PHE A 274 2.16 -8.42 11.08
C PHE A 274 3.65 -8.58 10.77
N LEU A 275 4.01 -8.45 9.49
CA LEU A 275 5.41 -8.35 9.03
C LEU A 275 6.17 -7.16 9.65
N SER A 276 5.50 -6.31 10.45
CA SER A 276 6.09 -5.20 11.20
C SER A 276 6.94 -5.63 12.40
N ASN A 277 6.93 -6.91 12.81
CA ASN A 277 7.61 -7.36 14.04
C ASN A 277 8.92 -8.12 13.82
N THR A 278 9.47 -8.18 12.61
CA THR A 278 10.86 -8.63 12.44
C THR A 278 11.78 -7.42 12.45
N GLU A 279 12.18 -6.99 13.65
CA GLU A 279 13.45 -6.30 13.83
C GLU A 279 14.54 -7.30 13.44
N PHE A 280 15.11 -7.13 12.24
CA PHE A 280 16.39 -7.73 11.93
C PHE A 280 17.44 -6.97 12.74
N GLU A 281 17.74 -7.48 13.93
CA GLU A 281 18.93 -7.09 14.67
C GLU A 281 20.16 -7.38 13.79
N ALA A 282 20.90 -6.33 13.44
CA ALA A 282 22.19 -6.44 12.78
C ALA A 282 23.29 -6.68 13.83
N PRO A 283 24.39 -7.39 13.47
CA PRO A 283 25.55 -7.58 14.33
C PRO A 283 26.32 -6.28 14.63
#